data_AF-A0A0N7JHT1-F1
#
_entry.id   AF-A0A0N7JHT1-F1
#
_cell.length_a   1.000
_cell.length_b   1.000
_cell.length_c   1.000
_cell.angle_alpha   90.00
_cell.angle_beta   90.00
_cell.angle_gamma   90.00
#
_symmetry.space_group_name_H-M   'P 1'
#
loop_
_entity.id
_entity.type
_entity.pdbx_description
1 polymer ?
#
loop_
_entity_poly.entity_id
_entity_poly.type
_entity_poly.pdbx_seq_one_letter_code
_entity_poly.pdbx_strand_id
1 'polypeptide(L)'
;MGRRQNAELLDSDVEAMLEDLAAFGYSQEQIDKARADMQTAPIAPSAFDVHPDNVFAVRLFLAMQSQWHWVALSTWSTAQIRAMGLKYEVLDLTARLEGLGEIGTDDFRRIRIMEAEAMHAWSEVRT
;
A
#
# COMPACT_ATOMS: atom_id res chain seq x y z
N MET A 1 -9.94 23.41 -6.51
CA MET A 1 -10.23 22.84 -7.84
C MET A 1 -9.24 21.73 -8.13
N GLY A 2 -9.53 20.48 -7.78
CA GLY A 2 -8.57 19.37 -7.94
C GLY A 2 -9.17 17.97 -7.82
N ARG A 3 -10.50 17.83 -7.90
CA ARG A 3 -11.19 16.53 -7.81
C ARG A 3 -11.39 15.82 -9.15
N ARG A 4 -10.89 16.37 -10.26
CA ARG A 4 -11.14 15.80 -11.60
C ARG A 4 -9.97 15.01 -12.19
N GLN A 5 -8.73 15.28 -11.79
CA GLN A 5 -7.56 14.69 -12.44
C GLN A 5 -7.17 13.28 -11.94
N ASN A 6 -7.62 12.85 -10.76
CA ASN A 6 -7.33 11.49 -10.24
C ASN A 6 -8.37 10.42 -10.64
N ALA A 7 -9.49 10.81 -11.25
CA ALA A 7 -10.45 9.84 -11.80
C ALA A 7 -10.09 9.46 -13.24
N GLU A 8 -9.47 10.37 -14.00
CA GLU A 8 -9.14 10.16 -15.42
C GLU A 8 -7.96 9.21 -15.64
N LEU A 9 -7.11 8.97 -14.63
CA LEU A 9 -5.96 8.04 -14.72
C LEU A 9 -6.36 6.56 -14.63
N LEU A 10 -7.55 6.23 -14.13
CA LEU A 10 -8.00 4.83 -13.99
C LEU A 10 -8.68 4.31 -15.28
N ASP A 11 -9.38 5.19 -16.00
CA ASP A 11 -10.09 4.80 -17.22
C ASP A 11 -9.12 4.50 -18.38
N SER A 12 -8.02 5.26 -18.50
CA SER A 12 -7.00 5.05 -19.55
C SER A 12 -6.27 3.72 -19.41
N ASP A 13 -5.98 3.29 -18.19
CA ASP A 13 -5.25 2.04 -17.92
C ASP A 13 -6.16 0.82 -18.16
N VAL A 14 -7.45 0.95 -17.84
CA VAL A 14 -8.46 -0.07 -18.14
C VAL A 14 -8.68 -0.19 -19.65
N GLU A 15 -8.71 0.94 -20.38
CA GLU A 15 -8.87 0.94 -21.83
C GLU A 15 -7.67 0.30 -22.54
N ALA A 16 -6.45 0.61 -22.12
CA ALA A 16 -5.23 -0.02 -22.63
C ALA A 16 -5.21 -1.55 -22.37
N MET A 17 -5.64 -1.99 -21.20
CA MET A 17 -5.71 -3.42 -20.87
C MET A 17 -6.78 -4.15 -21.72
N LEU A 18 -7.92 -3.52 -22.00
CA LEU A 18 -8.95 -4.10 -22.86
C LEU A 18 -8.48 -4.18 -24.33
N GLU A 19 -7.70 -3.20 -24.79
CA GLU A 19 -7.04 -3.24 -26.11
C GLU A 19 -6.03 -4.39 -26.19
N ASP A 20 -5.23 -4.60 -25.15
CA ASP A 20 -4.29 -5.73 -25.08
C ASP A 20 -5.05 -7.07 -25.16
N LEU A 21 -6.14 -7.23 -24.42
CA LEU A 21 -6.97 -8.44 -24.48
C LEU A 21 -7.54 -8.68 -25.90
N ALA A 22 -7.95 -7.62 -26.60
CA ALA A 22 -8.35 -7.74 -27.99
C ALA A 22 -7.18 -8.18 -28.90
N ALA A 23 -5.99 -7.61 -28.71
CA ALA A 23 -4.78 -7.94 -29.46
C ALA A 23 -4.31 -9.40 -29.23
N PHE A 24 -4.52 -9.95 -28.03
CA PHE A 24 -4.24 -11.35 -27.70
C PHE A 24 -5.28 -12.34 -28.23
N GLY A 25 -6.33 -11.87 -28.91
CA GLY A 25 -7.31 -12.72 -29.59
C GLY A 25 -8.38 -13.31 -28.68
N TYR A 26 -8.65 -12.67 -27.53
CA TYR A 26 -9.79 -13.03 -26.69
C TYR A 26 -11.11 -12.73 -27.40
N SER A 27 -12.16 -13.52 -27.11
CA SER A 27 -13.46 -13.30 -27.73
C SER A 27 -14.15 -12.05 -27.16
N GLN A 28 -15.05 -11.45 -27.94
CA GLN A 28 -15.80 -10.27 -27.51
C GLN A 28 -16.57 -10.53 -26.20
N GLU A 29 -17.11 -11.74 -26.02
CA GLU A 29 -17.79 -12.13 -24.77
C GLU A 29 -16.85 -12.14 -23.55
N GLN A 30 -15.56 -12.49 -23.74
CA GLN A 30 -14.57 -12.47 -22.66
C GLN A 30 -14.15 -11.05 -22.30
N ILE A 31 -14.05 -10.16 -23.30
CA ILE A 31 -13.72 -8.74 -23.12
C ILE A 31 -14.89 -8.01 -22.45
N ASP A 32 -16.12 -8.27 -22.88
CA ASP A 32 -17.33 -7.69 -22.29
C ASP A 32 -17.52 -8.16 -20.84
N LYS A 33 -17.20 -9.42 -20.57
CA LYS A 33 -17.16 -9.95 -19.21
C LYS A 33 -16.08 -9.28 -18.36
N ALA A 34 -14.86 -9.12 -18.87
CA ALA A 34 -13.79 -8.42 -18.15
C ALA A 34 -14.15 -6.95 -17.86
N ARG A 35 -14.79 -6.27 -18.82
CA ARG A 35 -15.32 -4.91 -18.65
C ARG A 35 -16.40 -4.85 -17.58
N ALA A 36 -17.35 -5.79 -17.60
CA ALA A 36 -18.40 -5.88 -16.60
C ALA A 36 -17.84 -6.21 -15.21
N ASP A 37 -16.90 -7.15 -15.12
CA ASP A 37 -16.22 -7.54 -13.89
C ASP A 37 -15.40 -6.38 -13.31
N MET A 38 -14.84 -5.48 -14.13
CA MET A 38 -14.15 -4.27 -13.67
C MET A 38 -15.10 -3.15 -13.24
N GLN A 39 -16.26 -3.01 -13.88
CA GLN A 39 -17.30 -2.06 -13.49
C GLN A 39 -18.07 -2.51 -12.23
N THR A 40 -18.13 -3.82 -11.98
CA THR A 40 -18.82 -4.41 -10.84
C THR A 40 -17.90 -4.87 -9.72
N ALA A 41 -16.59 -4.97 -9.96
CA ALA A 41 -15.61 -5.11 -8.90
C ALA A 41 -15.82 -3.94 -7.95
N PRO A 42 -16.36 -4.17 -6.75
CA PRO A 42 -16.31 -3.15 -5.74
C PRO A 42 -14.82 -2.85 -5.58
N ILE A 43 -14.43 -1.58 -5.66
CA ILE A 43 -13.25 -1.14 -4.91
C ILE A 43 -13.54 -1.68 -3.52
N ALA A 44 -12.88 -2.77 -3.12
CA ALA A 44 -13.18 -3.43 -1.86
C ALA A 44 -13.22 -2.30 -0.85
N PRO A 45 -14.34 -2.10 -0.12
CA PRO A 45 -14.37 -1.05 0.87
C PRO A 45 -13.15 -1.31 1.72
N SER A 46 -12.22 -0.36 1.78
CA SER A 46 -11.13 -0.48 2.73
C SER A 46 -11.84 -0.76 4.04
N ALA A 47 -11.61 -1.93 4.66
CA ALA A 47 -12.34 -2.35 5.87
C ALA A 47 -12.01 -1.47 7.09
N PHE A 48 -11.47 -0.28 6.83
CA PHE A 48 -10.82 0.64 7.71
C PHE A 48 -11.05 2.06 7.16
N ASP A 49 -11.88 2.82 7.87
CA ASP A 49 -12.06 4.25 7.59
C ASP A 49 -10.87 5.03 8.17
N VAL A 50 -10.09 5.64 7.29
CA VAL A 50 -8.96 6.49 7.67
C VAL A 50 -9.42 7.94 7.69
N HIS A 51 -9.23 8.63 8.82
CA HIS A 51 -9.46 10.08 8.87
C HIS A 51 -8.65 10.79 7.76
N PRO A 52 -9.21 11.76 7.02
CA PRO A 52 -8.55 12.38 5.87
C PRO A 52 -7.11 12.85 6.13
N ASP A 53 -6.86 13.39 7.32
CA ASP A 53 -5.54 13.87 7.71
C ASP A 53 -4.50 12.75 7.79
N ASN A 54 -4.90 11.52 8.07
CA ASN A 54 -4.01 10.38 8.26
C ASN A 54 -3.77 9.58 6.97
N VAL A 55 -4.49 9.88 5.88
CA VAL A 55 -4.43 9.09 4.64
C VAL A 55 -3.02 9.01 4.09
N PHE A 56 -2.29 10.12 4.06
CA PHE A 56 -0.90 10.14 3.61
C PHE A 56 -0.02 9.22 4.45
N ALA A 57 -0.04 9.39 5.78
CA ALA A 57 0.78 8.63 6.70
C ALA A 57 0.46 7.13 6.63
N VAL A 58 -0.82 6.74 6.55
CA VAL A 58 -1.23 5.33 6.41
C VAL A 58 -0.74 4.74 5.10
N ARG A 59 -0.91 5.44 3.96
CA ARG A 59 -0.43 4.94 2.66
C ARG A 59 1.08 4.79 2.64
N LEU A 60 1.81 5.76 3.19
CA LEU A 60 3.27 5.70 3.31
C LEU A 60 3.71 4.56 4.23
N PHE A 61 3.05 4.36 5.36
CA PHE A 61 3.33 3.26 6.28
C PHE A 61 3.11 1.89 5.62
N LEU A 62 2.03 1.73 4.85
CA LEU A 62 1.76 0.50 4.08
C LEU A 62 2.80 0.27 3.00
N ALA A 63 3.23 1.31 2.28
CA ALA A 63 4.31 1.20 1.30
C ALA A 63 5.65 0.77 1.94
N MET A 64 5.87 1.14 3.20
CA MET A 64 7.05 0.79 3.98
C MET A 64 7.01 -0.65 4.55
N GLN A 65 6.01 -1.47 4.22
CA GLN A 65 5.85 -2.83 4.76
C GLN A 65 7.10 -3.73 4.64
N SER A 66 7.90 -3.56 3.58
CA SER A 66 9.14 -4.33 3.36
C SER A 66 10.38 -3.63 3.92
N GLN A 67 10.25 -2.38 4.35
CA GLN A 67 11.34 -1.50 4.74
C GLN A 67 11.53 -1.47 6.26
N TRP A 68 11.81 -2.64 6.82
CA TRP A 68 12.06 -2.82 8.25
C TRP A 68 13.50 -3.29 8.50
N HIS A 69 14.07 -2.86 9.63
CA HIS A 69 15.25 -3.46 10.19
C HIS A 69 14.88 -4.79 10.84
N TRP A 70 15.43 -5.87 10.30
CA TRP A 70 15.25 -7.23 10.83
C TRP A 70 16.55 -7.72 11.44
N VAL A 71 16.44 -8.35 12.61
CA VAL A 71 17.57 -8.97 13.31
C VAL A 71 17.23 -10.44 13.57
N ALA A 72 18.14 -11.32 13.17
CA ALA A 72 18.09 -12.72 13.54
C ALA A 72 18.75 -12.89 14.92
N LEU A 73 17.97 -13.34 15.89
CA LEU A 73 18.40 -13.65 17.24
C LEU A 73 18.46 -15.17 17.37
N SER A 74 19.66 -15.71 17.52
CA SER A 74 19.88 -17.13 17.81
C SER A 74 20.43 -17.32 19.22
N THR A 75 19.82 -18.23 19.95
CA THR A 75 20.33 -18.79 21.19
C THR A 75 20.60 -20.28 20.98
N TRP A 76 21.12 -20.97 21.99
CA TRP A 76 21.43 -22.40 21.90
C TRP A 76 20.18 -23.28 21.70
N SER A 77 19.00 -22.76 22.02
CA SER A 77 17.72 -23.51 21.96
C SER A 77 16.68 -22.90 21.04
N THR A 78 16.85 -21.65 20.60
CA THR A 78 15.84 -20.94 19.80
C THR A 78 16.48 -20.04 18.75
N ALA A 79 15.87 -19.97 17.57
CA ALA A 79 16.19 -18.97 16.55
C ALA A 79 14.92 -18.18 16.22
N GLN A 80 14.99 -16.85 16.26
CA GLN A 80 13.88 -15.95 15.98
C GLN A 80 14.33 -14.77 15.13
N ILE A 81 13.50 -14.37 14.17
CA ILE A 81 13.69 -13.12 13.42
C ILE A 81 12.77 -12.05 14.04
N ARG A 82 13.35 -10.92 14.45
CA ARG A 82 12.64 -9.79 15.04
C ARG A 82 12.75 -8.53 14.20
N ALA A 83 11.64 -7.84 14.02
CA ALA A 83 11.62 -6.48 13.54
C ALA A 83 12.08 -5.55 14.67
N MET A 84 12.94 -4.59 14.34
CA MET A 84 13.47 -3.60 15.27
C MET A 84 12.90 -2.19 15.03
N GLY A 85 12.30 -1.96 13.87
CA GLY A 85 11.75 -0.66 13.46
C GLY A 85 11.81 -0.46 11.95
N LEU A 86 11.18 0.60 11.48
CA LEU A 86 11.19 1.07 10.11
C LEU A 86 12.54 1.70 9.75
N LYS A 87 12.90 1.58 8.47
CA LYS A 87 14.08 2.24 7.88
C LYS A 87 13.76 3.69 7.52
N TYR A 88 13.90 4.62 8.46
CA TYR A 88 13.57 6.03 8.20
C TYR A 88 14.41 6.67 7.09
N GLU A 89 15.58 6.12 6.78
CA GLU A 89 16.47 6.57 5.71
C GLU A 89 15.87 6.42 4.30
N VAL A 90 14.91 5.51 4.11
CA VAL A 90 14.22 5.32 2.81
C VAL A 90 12.86 6.01 2.73
N LEU A 91 12.42 6.68 3.79
CA LEU A 91 11.07 7.20 3.91
C LEU A 91 10.70 8.18 2.77
N ASP A 92 11.58 9.16 2.51
CA ASP A 92 11.39 10.16 1.44
C ASP A 92 11.45 9.52 0.05
N LEU A 93 12.35 8.55 -0.15
CA LEU A 93 12.42 7.81 -1.40
C LEU A 93 11.13 7.02 -1.65
N THR A 94 10.61 6.33 -0.64
CA THR A 94 9.37 5.56 -0.74
C THR A 94 8.18 6.49 -1.02
N ALA A 95 8.06 7.63 -0.33
CA ALA A 95 6.98 8.58 -0.58
C ALA A 95 6.99 9.10 -2.03
N ARG A 96 8.17 9.35 -2.60
CA ARG A 96 8.33 9.77 -4.00
C ARG A 96 8.01 8.67 -5.01
N LEU A 97 8.49 7.45 -4.77
CA LEU A 97 8.23 6.30 -5.64
C LEU A 97 6.74 5.94 -5.69
N GLU A 98 6.03 6.11 -4.58
CA GLU A 98 4.59 5.88 -4.48
C GLU A 98 3.75 7.09 -4.91
N GLY A 99 4.38 8.19 -5.36
CA GLY A 99 3.69 9.40 -5.81
C GLY A 99 2.86 10.09 -4.71
N LEU A 100 3.21 9.90 -3.44
CA LEU A 100 2.44 10.44 -2.30
C LEU A 100 2.72 11.92 -2.04
N GLY A 101 3.90 12.42 -2.46
CA GLY A 101 4.33 13.81 -2.28
C GLY A 101 5.40 13.97 -1.20
N GLU A 102 5.51 15.20 -0.66
CA GLU A 102 6.48 15.54 0.37
C GLU A 102 6.00 15.16 1.77
N ILE A 103 6.93 14.71 2.61
CA ILE A 103 6.63 14.29 3.99
C ILE A 103 6.65 15.53 4.90
N GLY A 104 5.52 15.78 5.56
CA GLY A 104 5.42 16.80 6.60
C GLY A 104 5.97 16.35 7.96
N THR A 105 6.23 17.30 8.84
CA THR A 105 6.67 17.02 10.23
C THR A 105 5.63 16.23 11.03
N ASP A 106 4.34 16.46 10.78
CA ASP A 106 3.26 15.74 11.47
C ASP A 106 3.12 14.29 10.97
N ASP A 107 3.47 14.02 9.70
CA ASP A 107 3.42 12.67 9.12
C ASP A 107 4.49 11.77 9.75
N PHE A 108 5.69 12.28 10.02
CA PHE A 108 6.70 11.55 10.78
C PHE A 108 6.17 11.10 12.16
N ARG A 109 5.43 11.97 12.84
CA ARG A 109 4.84 11.64 14.15
C ARG A 109 3.80 10.54 14.02
N ARG A 110 2.94 10.62 13.02
CA ARG A 110 1.91 9.61 12.74
C ARG A 110 2.53 8.25 12.39
N ILE A 111 3.57 8.25 11.56
CA ILE A 111 4.35 7.06 11.20
C ILE A 111 4.98 6.42 12.43
N ARG A 112 5.56 7.22 13.34
CA ARG A 112 6.08 6.72 14.62
C ARG A 112 5.02 6.05 15.50
N ILE A 113 3.80 6.59 15.53
CA ILE A 113 2.68 5.99 16.27
C ILE A 113 2.33 4.63 15.63
N MET A 114 2.17 4.57 14.31
CA MET A 114 1.87 3.32 13.61
C MET A 114 2.98 2.26 13.76
N GLU A 115 4.24 2.67 13.72
CA GLU A 115 5.39 1.78 14.00
C GLU A 115 5.31 1.17 15.40
N ALA A 116 5.04 1.99 16.42
CA ALA A 116 4.93 1.52 17.80
C ALA A 116 3.79 0.51 17.97
N GLU A 117 2.62 0.78 17.39
CA GLU A 117 1.48 -0.15 17.41
C GLU A 117 1.78 -1.45 16.67
N ALA A 118 2.44 -1.39 15.51
CA ALA A 118 2.85 -2.59 14.77
C ALA A 118 3.85 -3.45 15.56
N MET A 119 4.82 -2.82 16.23
CA MET A 119 5.76 -3.51 17.10
C MET A 119 5.06 -4.16 18.30
N HIS A 120 4.08 -3.48 18.89
CA HIS A 120 3.28 -4.02 19.99
C HIS A 120 2.50 -5.27 19.54
N ALA A 121 1.76 -5.17 18.43
CA ALA A 121 0.98 -6.28 17.89
C ALA A 121 1.85 -7.52 17.57
N TRP A 122 3.05 -7.32 17.02
CA TRP A 122 3.99 -8.42 16.76
C TRP A 122 4.56 -9.06 18.03
N SER A 123 4.60 -8.32 19.14
CA SER A 123 5.00 -8.86 20.43
C SER A 123 3.92 -9.74 21.05
N GLU A 124 2.63 -9.36 20.91
CA GLU A 124 1.48 -10.09 21.46
C GLU A 124 1.20 -11.42 20.74
N VAL A 125 1.33 -11.46 19.40
CA VAL A 125 1.09 -12.67 18.60
C VAL A 125 2.08 -13.81 18.91
N ARG A 126 3.17 -13.52 19.62
CA ARG A 126 4.28 -14.45 19.88
C ARG A 126 4.42 -14.87 21.34
N THR A 127 3.53 -14.42 22.23
CA THR A 127 3.31 -14.98 23.58
C THR A 127 2.25 -16.07 23.55
#